data_AF-A0A7Y4JUY5-F1
#
_entry.id   AF-A0A7Y4JUY5-F1
#
_cell.length_a   1.000
_cell.length_b   1.000
_cell.length_c   1.000
_cell.angle_alpha   90.00
_cell.angle_beta   90.00
_cell.angle_gamma   90.00
#
_symmetry.space_group_name_H-M   'P 1'
#
loop_
_entity.id
_entity.type
_entity.pdbx_description
1 polymer ?
#
loop_
_entity_poly.entity_id
_entity_poly.type
_entity_poly.pdbx_seq_one_letter_code
_entity_poly.pdbx_strand_id
1 'polypeptide(L)'
;MMNLKPSAAEILLWLFVLNLGVAFGAGLYEHRISLPRWLDATGAHWSAEAARQDDVGRRFWGLVNTGPLTLLTLASLSFATRATGPLRVWWLGAALVALVDRLLTFAYFIPTMVRLMQSADSPAAVETAMRWARMNHLRHALAAGAWFAALQALSWLRVKGNA
;
A
#
# COMPACT_ATOMS: atom_id res chain seq x y z
N MET A 1 16.39 -35.34 -2.50
CA MET A 1 15.58 -34.75 -1.42
C MET A 1 15.57 -33.24 -1.60
N MET A 2 14.42 -32.64 -1.89
CA MET A 2 14.26 -31.18 -1.99
C MET A 2 14.53 -30.55 -0.62
N ASN A 3 15.49 -29.63 -0.55
CA ASN A 3 15.71 -28.83 0.66
C ASN A 3 14.57 -27.81 0.77
N LEU A 4 13.52 -28.16 1.51
CA LEU A 4 12.26 -27.41 1.62
C LEU A 4 12.36 -26.15 2.51
N LYS A 5 13.55 -25.76 2.98
CA LYS A 5 13.71 -24.60 3.87
C LYS A 5 13.92 -23.33 3.04
N PRO A 6 12.92 -22.44 2.93
CA PRO A 6 13.12 -21.19 2.22
C PRO A 6 14.16 -20.33 2.93
N SER A 7 15.01 -19.66 2.17
CA SER A 7 15.98 -18.72 2.73
C SER A 7 15.27 -17.48 3.30
N ALA A 8 15.96 -16.71 4.15
CA ALA A 8 15.39 -15.48 4.72
C ALA A 8 14.93 -14.49 3.62
N ALA A 9 15.66 -14.41 2.51
CA ALA A 9 15.29 -13.57 1.36
C ALA A 9 13.99 -14.03 0.70
N GLU A 10 13.78 -15.34 0.60
CA GLU A 10 12.59 -15.93 0.00
C GLU A 10 11.37 -15.73 0.90
N ILE A 11 11.51 -15.97 2.21
CA ILE A 11 10.48 -15.68 3.20
C ILE A 11 10.10 -14.20 3.13
N LEU A 12 11.09 -13.31 3.07
CA LEU A 12 10.85 -11.88 2.96
C LEU A 12 10.06 -11.51 1.70
N LEU A 13 10.43 -12.05 0.53
CA LEU A 13 9.70 -11.77 -0.70
C LEU A 13 8.26 -12.29 -0.63
N TRP A 14 8.03 -13.47 -0.05
CA TRP A 14 6.68 -13.99 0.19
C TRP A 14 5.86 -13.05 1.08
N LEU A 15 6.41 -12.64 2.21
CA LEU A 15 5.74 -11.70 3.12
C LEU A 15 5.45 -10.36 2.44
N PHE A 16 6.38 -9.87 1.63
CA PHE A 16 6.22 -8.64 0.88
C PHE A 16 5.07 -8.75 -0.14
N VAL A 17 5.02 -9.84 -0.92
CA VAL A 17 3.94 -10.13 -1.87
C VAL A 17 2.57 -10.24 -1.19
N LEU A 18 2.49 -11.02 -0.11
CA LEU A 18 1.24 -11.23 0.62
C LEU A 18 0.74 -9.91 1.22
N ASN A 19 1.64 -9.15 1.84
CA ASN A 19 1.25 -7.89 2.48
C ASN A 19 0.86 -6.82 1.44
N LEU A 20 1.54 -6.77 0.28
CA LEU A 20 1.13 -5.92 -0.84
C LEU A 20 -0.28 -6.27 -1.35
N GLY A 21 -0.58 -7.56 -1.49
CA GLY A 21 -1.91 -8.02 -1.90
C GLY A 21 -3.00 -7.64 -0.90
N VAL A 22 -2.77 -7.85 0.40
CA VAL A 22 -3.70 -7.43 1.47
C VAL A 22 -3.88 -5.91 1.46
N ALA A 23 -2.79 -5.14 1.36
CA ALA A 23 -2.85 -3.68 1.34
C ALA A 23 -3.60 -3.17 0.09
N PHE A 24 -3.40 -3.77 -1.08
CA PHE A 24 -4.11 -3.40 -2.28
C PHE A 24 -5.62 -3.70 -2.17
N GLY A 25 -5.98 -4.91 -1.73
CA GLY A 25 -7.38 -5.31 -1.56
C GLY A 25 -8.11 -4.46 -0.52
N ALA A 26 -7.49 -4.21 0.63
CA ALA A 26 -8.04 -3.31 1.65
C ALA A 26 -8.18 -1.88 1.15
N GLY A 27 -7.22 -1.40 0.34
CA GLY A 27 -7.32 -0.08 -0.29
C GLY A 27 -8.52 0.04 -1.22
N LEU A 28 -8.76 -0.98 -2.06
CA LEU A 28 -9.95 -1.01 -2.92
C LEU A 28 -11.24 -1.03 -2.11
N TYR A 29 -11.27 -1.82 -1.02
CA TYR A 29 -12.43 -1.87 -0.12
C TYR A 29 -12.70 -0.51 0.51
N GLU A 30 -11.69 0.14 1.09
CA GLU A 30 -11.83 1.46 1.68
C GLU A 30 -12.35 2.46 0.64
N HIS A 31 -11.75 2.49 -0.55
CA HIS A 31 -12.14 3.47 -1.57
C HIS A 31 -13.55 3.25 -2.15
N ARG A 32 -14.02 1.99 -2.23
CA ARG A 32 -15.32 1.65 -2.83
C ARG A 32 -16.46 1.57 -1.82
N ILE A 33 -16.17 1.18 -0.59
CA ILE A 33 -17.19 0.84 0.41
C ILE A 33 -17.16 1.83 1.58
N SER A 34 -15.98 2.09 2.16
CA SER A 34 -15.89 3.01 3.30
C SER A 34 -16.04 4.46 2.85
N LEU A 35 -15.22 4.92 1.89
CA LEU A 35 -15.11 6.32 1.46
C LEU A 35 -16.46 6.99 1.13
N PRO A 36 -17.39 6.35 0.40
CA PRO A 36 -18.69 6.96 0.11
C PRO A 36 -19.55 7.26 1.36
N ARG A 37 -19.26 6.65 2.52
CA ARG A 37 -19.99 6.90 3.77
C ARG A 37 -19.61 8.23 4.43
N TRP A 38 -18.45 8.78 4.10
CA TRP A 38 -17.91 10.01 4.70
C TRP A 38 -17.59 11.10 3.68
N LEU A 39 -17.64 10.79 2.38
CA LEU A 39 -17.55 11.76 1.30
C LEU A 39 -18.65 11.51 0.27
N ASP A 40 -19.66 12.39 0.25
CA ASP A 40 -20.63 12.46 -0.83
C ASP A 40 -20.17 13.48 -1.87
N ALA A 41 -19.62 12.97 -2.97
CA ALA A 41 -19.13 13.79 -4.08
C ALA A 41 -20.26 14.52 -4.84
N THR A 42 -21.49 14.00 -4.80
CA THR A 42 -22.64 14.59 -5.52
C THR A 42 -23.32 15.68 -4.71
N GLY A 43 -23.49 15.46 -3.40
CA GLY A 43 -23.97 16.46 -2.45
C GLY A 43 -22.90 17.44 -1.99
N ALA A 44 -21.64 17.25 -2.40
CA ALA A 44 -20.48 18.00 -1.96
C ALA A 44 -20.40 18.09 -0.42
N HIS A 45 -20.54 16.95 0.25
CA HIS A 45 -20.60 16.86 1.70
C HIS A 45 -19.46 16.00 2.24
N TRP A 46 -18.79 16.51 3.28
CA TRP A 46 -17.75 15.79 4.03
C TRP A 46 -18.24 15.53 5.46
N SER A 47 -18.28 14.25 5.85
CA SER A 47 -18.64 13.83 7.21
C SER A 47 -17.40 13.39 7.99
N ALA A 48 -16.79 14.33 8.71
CA ALA A 48 -15.69 14.05 9.62
C ALA A 48 -16.08 13.06 10.73
N GLU A 49 -17.34 13.08 11.15
CA GLU A 49 -17.85 12.16 12.18
C GLU A 49 -17.89 10.71 11.65
N ALA A 50 -18.43 10.49 10.46
CA ALA A 50 -18.42 9.16 9.85
C ALA A 50 -16.98 8.66 9.60
N ALA A 51 -16.07 9.54 9.18
CA ALA A 51 -14.65 9.20 9.02
C ALA A 51 -13.99 8.77 10.33
N ARG A 52 -14.29 9.46 11.45
CA ARG A 52 -13.83 9.10 12.80
C ARG A 52 -14.46 7.82 13.33
N GLN A 53 -15.71 7.54 12.97
CA GLN A 53 -16.38 6.30 13.39
C GLN A 53 -15.77 5.07 12.69
N ASP A 54 -15.45 5.20 11.41
CA ASP A 54 -14.79 4.12 10.66
C ASP A 54 -13.33 3.94 11.12
N ASP A 55 -12.59 5.03 11.37
CA ASP A 55 -11.19 5.05 11.86
C ASP A 55 -10.27 4.00 11.20
N VAL A 56 -10.42 3.84 9.88
CA VAL A 56 -9.74 2.81 9.09
C VAL A 56 -8.22 2.91 9.25
N GLY A 57 -7.72 4.14 9.42
CA GLY A 57 -6.32 4.45 9.69
C GLY A 57 -5.74 3.71 10.89
N ARG A 58 -6.38 3.80 12.07
CA ARG A 58 -5.87 3.17 13.29
C ARG A 58 -6.29 1.71 13.39
N ARG A 59 -7.53 1.39 13.03
CA ARG A 59 -8.09 0.05 13.20
C ARG A 59 -7.51 -1.00 12.27
N PHE A 60 -7.06 -0.58 11.08
CA PHE A 60 -6.53 -1.50 10.07
C PHE A 60 -5.14 -1.08 9.59
N TRP A 61 -5.01 0.15 9.07
CA TRP A 61 -3.79 0.53 8.35
C TRP A 61 -2.55 0.59 9.23
N GLY A 62 -2.67 1.05 10.47
CA GLY A 62 -1.56 1.07 11.43
C GLY A 62 -0.93 -0.30 11.66
N LEU A 63 -1.76 -1.35 11.72
CA LEU A 63 -1.33 -2.71 12.04
C LEU A 63 -0.88 -3.52 10.83
N VAL A 64 -1.43 -3.27 9.64
CA VAL A 64 -1.19 -4.10 8.45
C VAL A 64 -0.24 -3.44 7.45
N ASN A 65 -0.36 -2.13 7.26
CA ASN A 65 0.32 -1.43 6.18
C ASN A 65 1.41 -0.48 6.70
N THR A 66 1.05 0.52 7.51
CA THR A 66 1.93 1.63 7.85
C THR A 66 3.23 1.15 8.52
N GLY A 67 3.14 0.24 9.48
CA GLY A 67 4.31 -0.40 10.06
C GLY A 67 4.87 -1.52 9.19
N PRO A 68 4.14 -2.65 9.03
CA PRO A 68 4.71 -3.85 8.41
C PRO A 68 5.14 -3.64 6.97
N LEU A 69 4.33 -2.96 6.14
CA LEU A 69 4.67 -2.79 4.73
C LEU A 69 5.86 -1.84 4.55
N THR A 70 6.01 -0.83 5.41
CA THR A 70 7.20 0.03 5.41
C THR A 70 8.46 -0.78 5.73
N LEU A 71 8.43 -1.60 6.78
CA LEU A 71 9.57 -2.47 7.14
C LEU A 71 9.89 -3.47 6.03
N LEU A 72 8.88 -4.13 5.46
CA LEU A 72 9.05 -5.06 4.35
C LEU A 72 9.58 -4.37 3.09
N THR A 73 9.19 -3.11 2.84
CA THR A 73 9.70 -2.33 1.70
C THR A 73 11.20 -2.05 1.87
N LEU A 74 11.62 -1.56 3.04
CA LEU A 74 13.03 -1.25 3.33
C LEU A 74 13.90 -2.52 3.33
N ALA A 75 13.41 -3.59 3.95
CA ALA A 75 14.08 -4.89 3.90
C ALA A 75 14.18 -5.40 2.45
N SER A 76 13.10 -5.29 1.67
CA SER A 76 13.09 -5.69 0.25
C SER A 76 14.11 -4.93 -0.57
N LEU A 77 14.26 -3.61 -0.39
CA LEU A 77 15.32 -2.84 -1.06
C LEU A 77 16.71 -3.42 -0.74
N SER A 78 16.96 -3.71 0.55
CA SER A 78 18.24 -4.29 0.98
C SER A 78 18.48 -5.66 0.33
N PHE A 79 17.52 -6.60 0.39
CA PHE A 79 17.72 -7.93 -0.18
C PHE A 79 17.74 -7.94 -1.71
N ALA A 80 16.93 -7.13 -2.36
CA ALA A 80 16.84 -7.08 -3.81
C ALA A 80 18.14 -6.60 -4.46
N THR A 81 18.92 -5.70 -3.81
CA THR A 81 20.24 -5.30 -4.34
C THR A 81 21.25 -6.44 -4.40
N ARG A 82 21.08 -7.48 -3.57
CA ARG A 82 21.94 -8.67 -3.52
C ARG A 82 21.47 -9.79 -4.47
N ALA A 83 20.28 -9.67 -5.04
CA ALA A 83 19.79 -10.62 -6.04
C ALA A 83 20.53 -10.42 -7.39
N THR A 84 20.32 -11.35 -8.33
CA THR A 84 20.91 -11.28 -9.67
C THR A 84 19.88 -11.62 -10.76
N GLY A 85 20.14 -11.18 -11.98
CA GLY A 85 19.29 -11.46 -13.14
C GLY A 85 17.88 -10.86 -13.04
N PRO A 86 16.87 -11.50 -13.67
CA PRO A 86 15.49 -11.01 -13.68
C PRO A 86 14.88 -10.82 -12.28
N LEU A 87 15.21 -11.69 -11.31
CA LEU A 87 14.74 -11.58 -9.93
C LEU A 87 15.10 -10.20 -9.33
N ARG A 88 16.33 -9.73 -9.55
CA ARG A 88 16.78 -8.42 -9.05
C ARG A 88 15.96 -7.28 -9.64
N VAL A 89 15.74 -7.31 -10.95
CA VAL A 89 15.04 -6.22 -11.67
C VAL A 89 13.62 -6.10 -11.16
N TRP A 90 12.89 -7.21 -11.10
CA TRP A 90 11.49 -7.21 -10.65
C TRP A 90 11.36 -6.90 -9.16
N TRP A 91 12.24 -7.44 -8.31
CA TRP A 91 12.18 -7.19 -6.87
C TRP A 91 12.56 -5.74 -6.53
N LEU A 92 13.62 -5.19 -7.13
CA LEU A 92 13.97 -3.77 -6.95
C LEU A 92 12.86 -2.86 -7.48
N GLY A 93 12.30 -3.15 -8.65
CA GLY A 93 11.18 -2.38 -9.21
C GLY A 93 9.98 -2.36 -8.26
N ALA A 94 9.58 -3.53 -7.75
CA ALA A 94 8.49 -3.63 -6.78
C ALA A 94 8.76 -2.82 -5.50
N ALA A 95 9.97 -2.94 -4.95
CA ALA A 95 10.36 -2.26 -3.73
C ALA A 95 10.44 -0.73 -3.91
N LEU A 96 10.90 -0.24 -5.06
CA LEU A 96 10.94 1.19 -5.37
C LEU A 96 9.54 1.78 -5.56
N VAL A 97 8.65 1.09 -6.27
CA VAL A 97 7.25 1.54 -6.41
C VAL A 97 6.55 1.57 -5.05
N ALA A 98 6.76 0.54 -4.22
CA ALA A 98 6.25 0.53 -2.84
C ALA A 98 6.84 1.67 -2.00
N LEU A 99 8.13 2.00 -2.18
CA LEU A 99 8.76 3.12 -1.49
C LEU A 99 8.11 4.46 -1.85
N VAL A 100 7.85 4.70 -3.13
CA VAL A 100 7.14 5.91 -3.58
C VAL A 100 5.76 6.00 -2.91
N ASP A 101 5.02 4.90 -2.87
CA ASP A 101 3.73 4.86 -2.16
C ASP A 101 3.88 5.19 -0.67
N ARG A 102 4.90 4.66 0.01
CA ARG A 102 5.18 4.97 1.42
C ARG A 102 5.48 6.44 1.62
N LEU A 103 6.34 7.02 0.78
CA LEU A 103 6.66 8.45 0.85
C LEU A 103 5.40 9.31 0.69
N LEU A 104 4.54 9.01 -0.28
CA LEU A 104 3.26 9.70 -0.44
C LEU A 104 2.33 9.47 0.75
N THR A 105 2.31 8.26 1.30
CA THR A 105 1.48 7.91 2.47
C THR A 105 1.85 8.79 3.68
N PHE A 106 3.14 8.91 3.98
CA PHE A 106 3.63 9.69 5.11
C PHE A 106 3.60 11.21 4.86
N ALA A 107 3.90 11.66 3.64
CA ALA A 107 3.97 13.09 3.33
C ALA A 107 2.59 13.72 3.06
N TYR A 108 1.65 12.95 2.48
CA TYR A 108 0.37 13.48 2.01
C TYR A 108 -0.84 12.79 2.63
N PHE A 109 -0.98 11.47 2.50
CA PHE A 109 -2.25 10.79 2.84
C PHE A 109 -2.57 10.84 4.34
N ILE A 110 -1.62 10.45 5.19
CA ILE A 110 -1.83 10.43 6.65
C ILE A 110 -2.06 11.85 7.19
N PRO A 111 -1.19 12.85 6.91
CA PRO A 111 -1.40 14.19 7.46
C PRO A 111 -2.70 14.83 6.95
N THR A 112 -3.06 14.61 5.68
CA THR A 112 -4.29 15.17 5.12
C THR A 112 -5.53 14.54 5.73
N MET A 113 -5.54 13.21 5.93
CA MET A 113 -6.65 12.53 6.57
C MET A 113 -6.86 13.01 8.01
N VAL A 114 -5.77 13.13 8.79
CA VAL A 114 -5.84 13.62 10.17
C VAL A 114 -6.44 15.02 10.23
N ARG A 115 -6.04 15.92 9.33
CA ARG A 115 -6.64 17.27 9.23
C ARG A 115 -8.11 17.22 8.84
N LEU A 116 -8.46 16.44 7.82
CA LEU A 116 -9.85 16.29 7.36
C LEU A 116 -10.77 15.76 8.46
N MET A 117 -10.31 14.79 9.25
CA MET A 117 -11.05 14.24 10.40
C MET A 117 -11.23 15.25 11.54
N GLN A 118 -10.53 16.38 11.53
CA GLN A 118 -10.67 17.47 12.50
C GLN A 118 -11.44 18.67 11.94
N SER A 119 -11.63 18.73 10.62
CA SER A 119 -12.35 19.81 9.95
C SER A 119 -13.87 19.66 10.05
N ALA A 120 -14.57 20.79 10.16
CA ALA A 120 -16.01 20.83 9.95
C ALA A 120 -16.35 20.62 8.46
N ASP A 121 -17.59 20.22 8.19
CA ASP A 121 -18.10 20.19 6.83
C ASP A 121 -18.11 21.60 6.23
N SER A 122 -17.37 21.78 5.15
CA SER A 122 -17.17 23.07 4.49
C SER A 122 -16.69 22.88 3.06
N PRO A 123 -16.90 23.86 2.16
CA PRO A 123 -16.45 23.75 0.78
C PRO A 123 -14.94 23.45 0.65
N ALA A 124 -14.11 24.03 1.51
CA ALA A 124 -12.67 23.79 1.53
C ALA A 124 -12.30 22.36 1.98
N ALA A 125 -13.01 21.83 2.98
CA ALA A 125 -12.82 20.45 3.43
C ALA A 125 -13.23 19.46 2.33
N VAL A 126 -14.36 19.70 1.67
CA VAL A 126 -14.86 18.89 0.55
C VAL A 126 -13.87 18.92 -0.63
N GLU A 127 -13.35 20.08 -1.01
CA GLU A 127 -12.36 20.17 -2.08
C GLU A 127 -11.10 19.37 -1.76
N THR A 128 -10.62 19.47 -0.51
CA THR A 128 -9.47 18.72 -0.02
C THR A 128 -9.75 17.21 0.00
N ALA A 129 -10.94 16.79 0.46
CA ALA A 129 -11.35 15.39 0.48
C ALA A 129 -11.48 14.81 -0.93
N MET A 130 -12.04 15.57 -1.87
CA MET A 130 -12.11 15.19 -3.29
C MET A 130 -10.72 15.06 -3.92
N ARG A 131 -9.80 15.97 -3.59
CA ARG A 131 -8.40 15.87 -4.02
C ARG A 131 -7.71 14.65 -3.43
N TRP A 132 -7.92 14.38 -2.15
CA TRP A 132 -7.44 13.18 -1.47
C TRP A 132 -7.96 11.90 -2.13
N ALA A 133 -9.26 11.84 -2.43
CA ALA A 133 -9.90 10.72 -3.11
C ALA A 133 -9.33 10.48 -4.52
N ARG A 134 -9.13 11.55 -5.30
CA ARG A 134 -8.48 11.45 -6.62
C ARG A 134 -7.05 10.93 -6.54
N MET A 135 -6.26 11.46 -5.60
CA MET A 135 -4.89 10.98 -5.34
C MET A 135 -4.88 9.51 -4.90
N ASN A 136 -5.94 9.04 -4.24
CA ASN A 136 -6.02 7.64 -3.82
C ASN A 136 -6.07 6.67 -5.01
N HIS A 137 -6.55 7.08 -6.19
CA HIS A 137 -6.42 6.26 -7.40
C HIS A 137 -4.95 6.04 -7.80
N LEU A 138 -4.12 7.08 -7.73
CA LEU A 138 -2.68 6.95 -7.98
C LEU A 138 -2.05 6.01 -6.94
N ARG A 139 -2.45 6.13 -5.67
CA ARG A 139 -2.01 5.23 -4.60
C ARG A 139 -2.36 3.77 -4.90
N HIS A 140 -3.57 3.49 -5.37
CA HIS A 140 -3.97 2.14 -5.77
C HIS A 140 -3.18 1.65 -6.98
N ALA A 141 -2.91 2.50 -7.97
CA ALA A 141 -2.08 2.13 -9.12
C ALA A 141 -0.65 1.79 -8.71
N LEU A 142 -0.05 2.55 -7.79
CA LEU A 142 1.26 2.25 -7.22
C LEU A 142 1.24 0.94 -6.44
N ALA A 143 0.25 0.72 -5.58
CA ALA A 143 0.10 -0.53 -4.83
C ALA A 143 -0.05 -1.75 -5.75
N ALA A 144 -0.89 -1.65 -6.80
CA ALA A 144 -1.04 -2.69 -7.81
C ALA A 144 0.26 -2.95 -8.57
N GLY A 145 0.94 -1.88 -9.02
CA GLY A 145 2.21 -1.99 -9.74
C GLY A 145 3.30 -2.65 -8.90
N ALA A 146 3.42 -2.26 -7.63
CA ALA A 146 4.34 -2.89 -6.69
C ALA A 146 3.98 -4.38 -6.48
N TRP A 147 2.69 -4.69 -6.29
CA TRP A 147 2.24 -6.06 -6.07
C TRP A 147 2.50 -6.97 -7.27
N PHE A 148 2.17 -6.53 -8.48
CA PHE A 148 2.40 -7.31 -9.69
C PHE A 148 3.88 -7.49 -10.00
N ALA A 149 4.70 -6.45 -9.80
CA ALA A 149 6.15 -6.59 -9.91
C ALA A 149 6.71 -7.57 -8.85
N ALA A 150 6.18 -7.57 -7.62
CA ALA A 150 6.60 -8.50 -6.58
C ALA A 150 6.17 -9.95 -6.89
N LEU A 151 4.97 -10.16 -7.43
CA LEU A 151 4.51 -11.47 -7.92
C LEU A 151 5.41 -11.97 -9.05
N GLN A 152 5.82 -11.08 -9.95
CA GLN A 152 6.75 -11.41 -11.02
C GLN A 152 8.14 -11.74 -10.47
N ALA A 153 8.64 -11.02 -9.46
CA ALA A 153 9.87 -11.40 -8.78
C ALA A 153 9.77 -12.79 -8.14
N LEU A 154 8.62 -13.10 -7.52
CA LEU A 154 8.35 -14.37 -6.88
C LEU A 154 8.32 -15.53 -7.89
N SER A 155 7.86 -15.31 -9.12
CA SER A 155 7.85 -16.35 -10.17
C SER A 155 9.28 -16.76 -10.57
N TRP A 156 10.24 -15.84 -10.55
CA TRP A 156 11.66 -16.11 -10.82
C TRP A 156 12.38 -16.85 -9.69
N LEU A 157 11.81 -16.87 -8.49
CA LEU A 157 12.38 -17.52 -7.31
C LEU A 157 12.44 -19.05 -7.49
N ARG A 158 11.44 -19.63 -8.17
CA ARG A 158 11.39 -21.08 -8.48
C ARG A 158 12.27 -21.50 -9.64
N VAL A 159 12.54 -20.61 -10.60
CA VAL A 159 13.39 -20.91 -11.76
C VAL A 159 14.84 -21.16 -11.34
N LYS A 160 15.33 -20.42 -10.33
CA LYS A 160 16.69 -20.64 -9.77
C LYS A 160 16.87 -21.95 -9.00
N GLY A 161 15.79 -22.58 -8.54
CA GLY A 161 15.86 -23.86 -7.82
C GLY A 161 15.96 -25.08 -8.73
N ASN A 162 15.69 -24.91 -10.03
CA ASN A 162 15.64 -25.99 -11.03
C ASN A 162 16.76 -25.90 -12.09
N ALA A 163 17.63 -24.89 -11.99
CA ALA A 163 18.82 -24.70 -12.83
C ALA A 163 20.08 -24.91 -11.99
#